data_AF-A0A7G1H3Y3-F1
#
_entry.id   AF-A0A7G1H3Y3-F1
#
_cell.length_a   1.000
_cell.length_b   1.000
_cell.length_c   1.000
_cell.angle_alpha   90.00
_cell.angle_beta   90.00
_cell.angle_gamma   90.00
#
_symmetry.space_group_name_H-M   'P 1'
#
loop_
_entity.id
_entity.type
_entity.pdbx_description
1 polymer ?
#
loop_
_entity_poly.entity_id
_entity_poly.type
_entity_poly.pdbx_seq_one_letter_code
_entity_poly.pdbx_strand_id
1 'polypeptide(L)'
;MDDIKERFSFIPERIADLGELAYNLWWSWHPEARMLFKMLDRQIWKESGHNPVRMLKELPHEVLETAVRNEEYLRHYDSVISRFHKEMNTKGGWFSENIADPGAIYELLEKEIIPLFYRVDDDGIPHGWVKVMKEAIKSTGPLFSARRMVKEYAERFYQKALRSADE
;
A
#
# COMPACT_ATOMS: atom_id res chain seq x y z
N MET A 1 -0.54 -2.08 -17.95
CA MET A 1 -1.35 -3.29 -17.67
C MET A 1 -0.82 -4.49 -18.44
N ASP A 2 -0.43 -4.33 -19.71
CA ASP A 2 0.17 -5.41 -20.51
C ASP A 2 1.50 -5.95 -19.95
N ASP A 3 2.37 -5.09 -19.39
CA ASP A 3 3.63 -5.51 -18.73
C ASP A 3 3.38 -6.44 -17.52
N ILE A 4 2.27 -6.28 -16.78
CA ILE A 4 1.96 -7.14 -15.63
C ILE A 4 1.52 -8.53 -16.10
N LYS A 5 0.69 -8.59 -17.15
CA LYS A 5 0.24 -9.85 -17.76
C LYS A 5 1.42 -10.63 -18.34
N GLU A 6 2.39 -9.94 -18.93
CA GLU A 6 3.61 -10.56 -19.44
C GLU A 6 4.47 -11.15 -18.30
N ARG A 7 4.69 -10.37 -17.23
CA ARG A 7 5.45 -10.80 -16.03
C ARG A 7 4.85 -11.98 -15.28
N PHE A 8 3.55 -12.23 -15.46
CA PHE A 8 2.81 -13.31 -14.83
C PHE A 8 2.12 -14.24 -15.84
N SER A 9 2.68 -14.36 -17.04
CA SER A 9 2.15 -15.21 -18.12
C SER A 9 2.02 -16.70 -17.77
N PHE A 10 2.71 -17.16 -16.72
CA PHE A 10 2.64 -18.52 -16.20
C PHE A 10 1.44 -18.77 -15.26
N ILE A 11 0.71 -17.73 -14.87
CA ILE A 11 -0.48 -17.85 -14.03
C ILE A 11 -1.69 -18.23 -14.91
N PRO A 12 -2.50 -19.22 -14.52
CA PRO A 12 -3.71 -19.60 -15.27
C PRO A 12 -4.69 -18.42 -15.42
N GLU A 13 -5.33 -18.32 -16.58
CA GLU A 13 -6.24 -17.22 -16.93
C GLU A 13 -7.35 -17.02 -15.88
N ARG A 14 -7.85 -18.12 -15.27
CA ARG A 14 -8.91 -18.08 -14.26
C ARG A 14 -8.57 -17.27 -13.01
N ILE A 15 -7.29 -17.16 -12.67
CA ILE A 15 -6.77 -16.46 -11.49
C ILE A 15 -5.72 -15.40 -11.85
N ALA A 16 -5.70 -14.95 -13.11
CA ALA A 16 -4.69 -14.03 -13.63
C ALA A 16 -4.67 -12.67 -12.89
N ASP A 17 -5.82 -12.23 -12.33
CA ASP A 17 -5.90 -10.96 -11.60
C ASP A 17 -5.13 -10.97 -10.28
N LEU A 18 -4.65 -12.14 -9.81
CA LEU A 18 -3.68 -12.20 -8.72
C LEU A 18 -2.41 -11.39 -9.02
N GLY A 19 -1.99 -11.36 -10.28
CA GLY A 19 -0.82 -10.59 -10.71
C GLY A 19 -1.03 -9.10 -10.54
N GLU A 20 -2.20 -8.60 -10.94
CA GLU A 20 -2.58 -7.20 -10.75
C GLU A 20 -2.74 -6.88 -9.26
N LEU A 21 -3.46 -7.73 -8.53
CA LEU A 21 -3.66 -7.59 -7.09
C LEU A 21 -2.31 -7.52 -6.36
N ALA A 22 -1.32 -8.32 -6.75
CA ALA A 22 0.00 -8.34 -6.11
C ALA A 22 0.77 -7.01 -6.23
N TYR A 23 0.62 -6.31 -7.36
CA TYR A 23 1.25 -4.99 -7.58
C TYR A 23 0.45 -3.82 -7.03
N ASN A 24 -0.81 -4.04 -6.65
CA ASN A 24 -1.65 -3.00 -6.09
C ASN A 24 -1.67 -3.06 -4.56
N LEU A 25 -1.16 -2.03 -3.88
CA LEU A 25 -1.08 -1.99 -2.42
C LEU A 25 -2.40 -2.21 -1.68
N TRP A 26 -3.55 -2.11 -2.36
CA TRP A 26 -4.87 -2.43 -1.83
C TRP A 26 -4.90 -3.73 -1.01
N TRP A 27 -4.18 -4.78 -1.42
CA TRP A 27 -4.13 -6.06 -0.70
C TRP A 27 -3.62 -5.93 0.75
N SER A 28 -2.71 -4.98 1.02
CA SER A 28 -2.08 -4.86 2.34
C SER A 28 -3.07 -4.38 3.40
N TRP A 29 -4.04 -3.56 3.00
CA TRP A 29 -5.07 -2.99 3.85
C TRP A 29 -6.29 -3.91 4.01
N HIS A 30 -6.39 -4.98 3.21
CA HIS A 30 -7.52 -5.90 3.19
C HIS A 30 -7.10 -7.31 3.66
N PRO A 31 -7.48 -7.73 4.89
CA PRO A 31 -7.16 -9.07 5.41
C PRO A 31 -7.61 -10.21 4.50
N GLU A 32 -8.73 -10.06 3.81
CA GLU A 32 -9.32 -11.04 2.92
C GLU A 32 -8.44 -11.25 1.68
N ALA A 33 -7.82 -10.19 1.17
CA ALA A 33 -6.87 -10.26 0.05
C ALA A 33 -5.56 -10.94 0.46
N ARG A 34 -5.05 -10.62 1.67
CA ARG A 34 -3.91 -11.36 2.26
C ARG A 34 -4.20 -12.85 2.41
N MET A 35 -5.45 -13.21 2.66
CA MET A 35 -5.85 -14.61 2.79
C MET A 35 -5.70 -15.38 1.47
N LEU A 36 -5.93 -14.76 0.30
CA LEU A 36 -5.74 -15.42 -1.00
C LEU A 36 -4.32 -15.97 -1.14
N PHE A 37 -3.31 -15.13 -0.88
CA PHE A 37 -1.91 -15.54 -0.93
C PHE A 37 -1.61 -16.63 0.12
N LYS A 38 -2.12 -16.46 1.34
CA LYS A 38 -1.92 -17.45 2.41
C LYS A 38 -2.57 -18.82 2.12
N MET A 39 -3.70 -18.84 1.41
CA MET A 39 -4.42 -20.05 1.03
C MET A 39 -3.74 -20.83 -0.10
N LEU A 40 -3.00 -20.14 -0.98
CA LEU A 40 -2.19 -20.81 -2.01
C LEU A 40 -1.08 -21.65 -1.38
N ASP A 41 -0.24 -21.01 -0.58
CA ASP A 41 0.79 -21.71 0.20
C ASP A 41 1.23 -20.85 1.39
N ARG A 42 0.98 -21.35 2.61
CA ARG A 42 1.32 -20.62 3.83
C ARG A 42 2.83 -20.52 4.08
N GLN A 43 3.60 -21.53 3.66
CA GLN A 43 5.04 -21.58 3.88
C GLN A 43 5.75 -20.61 2.95
N ILE A 44 5.46 -20.64 1.65
CA ILE A 44 6.02 -19.72 0.66
C ILE A 44 5.63 -18.27 0.99
N TRP A 45 4.39 -18.06 1.46
CA TRP A 45 3.96 -16.72 1.92
C TRP A 45 4.85 -16.16 3.04
N LYS A 46 5.28 -17.01 3.99
CA LYS A 46 6.18 -16.62 5.07
C LYS A 46 7.61 -16.42 4.58
N GLU A 47 8.12 -17.34 3.74
CA GLU A 47 9.50 -17.33 3.22
C GLU A 47 9.77 -16.16 2.27
N SER A 48 8.76 -15.77 1.49
CA SER A 48 8.82 -14.58 0.63
C SER A 48 8.79 -13.25 1.42
N GLY A 49 8.61 -13.30 2.75
CA GLY A 49 8.51 -12.12 3.60
C GLY A 49 7.16 -11.40 3.49
N HIS A 50 6.08 -12.12 3.15
CA HIS A 50 4.76 -11.56 2.87
C HIS A 50 4.74 -10.64 1.63
N ASN A 51 5.58 -10.96 0.63
CA ASN A 51 5.63 -10.25 -0.64
C ASN A 51 4.89 -11.05 -1.72
N PRO A 52 3.71 -10.61 -2.18
CA PRO A 52 2.90 -11.39 -3.11
C PRO A 52 3.55 -11.52 -4.49
N VAL A 53 4.27 -10.51 -4.96
CA VAL A 53 4.98 -10.56 -6.25
C VAL A 53 6.07 -11.63 -6.22
N ARG A 54 6.84 -11.67 -5.13
CA ARG A 54 7.90 -12.66 -4.94
C ARG A 54 7.32 -14.06 -4.78
N MET A 55 6.31 -14.21 -3.92
CA MET A 55 5.59 -15.46 -3.72
C MET A 55 5.09 -16.05 -5.03
N LEU A 56 4.38 -15.26 -5.85
CA LEU A 56 3.83 -15.74 -7.12
C LEU A 56 4.90 -16.23 -8.09
N LYS A 57 6.12 -15.64 -8.06
CA LYS A 57 7.24 -16.08 -8.89
C LYS A 57 7.92 -17.35 -8.37
N GLU A 58 7.89 -17.57 -7.06
CA GLU A 58 8.51 -18.73 -6.40
C GLU A 58 7.53 -19.92 -6.28
N LEU A 59 6.23 -19.69 -6.52
CA LEU A 59 5.18 -20.70 -6.38
C LEU A 59 5.31 -21.78 -7.47
N PRO A 60 5.26 -23.07 -7.11
CA PRO A 60 5.17 -24.14 -8.10
C PRO A 60 3.88 -24.03 -8.91
N HIS A 61 3.97 -24.30 -10.22
CA HIS A 61 2.82 -24.23 -11.12
C HIS A 61 1.71 -25.22 -10.71
N GLU A 62 2.05 -26.37 -10.10
CA GLU A 62 1.03 -27.33 -9.64
C GLU A 62 0.11 -26.76 -8.56
N VAL A 63 0.61 -25.82 -7.74
CA VAL A 63 -0.19 -25.16 -6.69
C VAL A 63 -1.23 -24.23 -7.31
N LEU A 64 -0.84 -23.45 -8.33
CA LEU A 64 -1.76 -22.59 -9.08
C LEU A 64 -2.87 -23.43 -9.75
N GLU A 65 -2.47 -24.53 -10.39
CA GLU A 65 -3.40 -25.47 -11.02
C GLU A 65 -4.37 -26.11 -10.01
N THR A 66 -3.88 -26.44 -8.82
CA THR A 66 -4.71 -26.97 -7.74
C THR A 66 -5.67 -25.92 -7.20
N ALA A 67 -5.25 -24.67 -7.09
CA ALA A 67 -6.09 -23.56 -6.68
C ALA A 67 -7.24 -23.29 -7.67
N VAL A 68 -6.96 -23.39 -8.98
CA VAL A 68 -8.00 -23.27 -10.03
C VAL A 68 -9.04 -24.39 -9.94
N ARG A 69 -8.68 -25.58 -9.47
CA ARG A 69 -9.62 -26.69 -9.27
C ARG A 69 -10.35 -26.64 -7.94
N ASN A 70 -9.95 -25.78 -7.01
CA ASN A 70 -10.54 -25.70 -5.69
C ASN A 70 -11.68 -24.66 -5.66
N GLU A 71 -12.93 -25.13 -5.57
CA GLU A 71 -14.10 -24.26 -5.53
C GLU A 71 -14.13 -23.32 -4.33
N GLU A 72 -13.62 -23.74 -3.16
CA GLU A 72 -13.57 -22.88 -1.97
C GLU A 72 -12.63 -21.70 -2.18
N TYR A 73 -11.44 -21.98 -2.76
CA TYR A 73 -10.50 -20.94 -3.13
C TYR A 73 -11.10 -19.98 -4.15
N LEU A 74 -11.73 -20.52 -5.22
CA LEU A 74 -12.33 -19.69 -6.26
C LEU A 74 -13.46 -18.80 -5.73
N ARG A 75 -14.29 -19.27 -4.80
CA ARG A 75 -15.33 -18.43 -4.17
C ARG A 75 -14.72 -17.24 -3.42
N HIS A 76 -13.65 -17.49 -2.65
CA HIS A 76 -12.97 -16.42 -1.91
C HIS A 76 -12.25 -15.46 -2.88
N TYR A 77 -11.59 -16.00 -3.90
CA TYR A 77 -10.96 -15.24 -4.98
C TYR A 77 -11.95 -14.32 -5.68
N ASP A 78 -13.08 -14.85 -6.17
CA ASP A 78 -14.08 -14.07 -6.91
C ASP A 78 -14.67 -12.96 -6.04
N SER A 79 -14.92 -13.23 -4.75
CA SER A 79 -15.41 -12.22 -3.81
C SER A 79 -14.42 -11.07 -3.63
N VAL A 80 -13.15 -11.39 -3.41
CA VAL A 80 -12.09 -10.39 -3.20
C VAL A 80 -11.83 -9.60 -4.48
N ILE A 81 -11.71 -10.26 -5.63
CA ILE A 81 -11.43 -9.60 -6.92
C ILE A 81 -12.61 -8.75 -7.36
N SER A 82 -13.85 -9.21 -7.17
CA SER A 82 -15.04 -8.40 -7.44
C SER A 82 -15.03 -7.10 -6.61
N ARG A 83 -14.66 -7.20 -5.32
CA ARG A 83 -14.52 -6.02 -4.46
C ARG A 83 -13.37 -5.11 -4.91
N PHE A 84 -12.20 -5.68 -5.21
CA PHE A 84 -11.04 -4.96 -5.71
C PHE A 84 -11.39 -4.15 -6.97
N HIS A 85 -11.97 -4.80 -7.98
CA HIS A 85 -12.39 -4.12 -9.21
C HIS A 85 -13.48 -3.09 -8.96
N LYS A 86 -14.44 -3.35 -8.05
CA LYS A 86 -15.45 -2.35 -7.69
C LYS A 86 -14.80 -1.10 -7.11
N GLU A 87 -13.88 -1.23 -6.16
CA GLU A 87 -13.21 -0.10 -5.52
C GLU A 87 -12.29 0.65 -6.50
N MET A 88 -11.51 -0.06 -7.32
CA MET A 88 -10.64 0.56 -8.33
C MET A 88 -11.43 1.29 -9.43
N ASN A 89 -12.61 0.81 -9.78
CA ASN A 89 -13.48 1.45 -10.78
C ASN A 89 -14.46 2.48 -10.20
N THR A 90 -14.53 2.59 -8.86
CA THR A 90 -15.36 3.62 -8.24
C THR A 90 -14.70 4.97 -8.49
N LYS A 91 -15.22 5.71 -9.47
CA LYS A 91 -14.84 7.11 -9.69
C LYS A 91 -15.37 7.93 -8.52
N GLY A 92 -14.47 8.63 -7.83
CA GLY A 92 -14.81 9.46 -6.70
C GLY A 92 -14.18 8.95 -5.41
N GLY A 93 -13.34 9.80 -4.83
CA GLY A 93 -12.78 9.65 -3.50
C GLY A 93 -12.28 11.02 -3.06
N TRP A 94 -12.08 11.20 -1.76
CA TRP A 94 -11.60 12.47 -1.22
C TRP A 94 -10.38 12.99 -2.00
N PHE A 95 -9.46 12.10 -2.39
CA PHE A 95 -8.26 12.46 -3.15
C PHE A 95 -8.58 13.03 -4.54
N SER A 96 -9.40 12.36 -5.35
CA SER A 96 -9.73 12.85 -6.69
C SER A 96 -10.62 14.10 -6.68
N GLU A 97 -11.38 14.31 -5.59
CA GLU A 97 -12.28 15.46 -5.46
C GLU A 97 -11.61 16.70 -4.87
N ASN A 98 -10.60 16.53 -4.01
CA ASN A 98 -9.97 17.64 -3.27
C ASN A 98 -8.57 18.00 -3.78
N ILE A 99 -7.96 17.15 -4.62
CA ILE A 99 -6.66 17.44 -5.23
C ILE A 99 -6.89 17.89 -6.67
N ALA A 100 -6.49 19.13 -6.97
CA ALA A 100 -6.71 19.76 -8.26
C ALA A 100 -5.99 19.03 -9.42
N ASP A 101 -4.83 18.45 -9.15
CA ASP A 101 -4.08 17.62 -10.10
C ASP A 101 -3.60 16.32 -9.42
N PRO A 102 -4.41 15.25 -9.49
CA PRO A 102 -4.02 13.94 -8.99
C PRO A 102 -2.82 13.34 -9.74
N GLY A 103 -2.54 13.78 -10.97
CA GLY A 103 -1.41 13.30 -11.78
C GLY A 103 -0.07 13.83 -11.28
N ALA A 104 -0.05 15.08 -10.77
CA ALA A 104 1.15 15.73 -10.25
C ALA A 104 1.87 14.90 -9.19
N ILE A 105 1.15 14.18 -8.32
CA ILE A 105 1.80 13.35 -7.30
C ILE A 105 2.54 12.17 -7.92
N TYR A 106 1.98 11.54 -8.96
CA TYR A 106 2.62 10.42 -9.64
C TYR A 106 3.85 10.90 -10.40
N GLU A 107 3.75 12.05 -11.08
CA GLU A 107 4.90 12.64 -11.75
C GLU A 107 6.02 13.00 -10.79
N LEU A 108 5.69 13.63 -9.65
CA LEU A 108 6.66 13.96 -8.61
C LEU A 108 7.33 12.69 -8.07
N LEU A 109 6.55 11.65 -7.79
CA LEU A 109 7.07 10.38 -7.31
C LEU A 109 8.01 9.75 -8.34
N GLU A 110 7.58 9.62 -9.58
CA GLU A 110 8.30 8.93 -10.65
C GLU A 110 9.55 9.68 -11.11
N LYS A 111 9.43 10.99 -11.34
CA LYS A 111 10.49 11.79 -11.96
C LYS A 111 11.46 12.37 -10.93
N GLU A 112 11.03 12.61 -9.70
CA GLU A 112 11.85 13.25 -8.67
C GLU A 112 12.17 12.32 -7.50
N ILE A 113 11.17 11.77 -6.81
CA ILE A 113 11.37 11.10 -5.52
C ILE A 113 12.01 9.71 -5.65
N ILE A 114 11.46 8.85 -6.52
CA ILE A 114 11.96 7.48 -6.72
C ILE A 114 13.43 7.47 -7.17
N PRO A 115 13.87 8.33 -8.12
CA PRO A 115 15.29 8.43 -8.48
C PRO A 115 16.19 8.83 -7.32
N LEU A 116 15.74 9.72 -6.43
CA LEU A 116 16.54 10.12 -5.26
C LEU A 116 16.72 8.99 -4.26
N PHE A 117 15.75 8.09 -4.14
CA PHE A 117 15.82 6.93 -3.25
C PHE A 117 16.79 5.87 -3.75
N TYR A 118 16.74 5.53 -5.04
CA TYR A 118 17.58 4.46 -5.61
C TYR A 118 18.99 4.90 -6.01
N ARG A 119 19.22 6.21 -6.22
CA ARG A 119 20.55 6.74 -6.52
C ARG A 119 21.37 6.85 -5.24
N VAL A 120 22.23 5.86 -5.03
CA VAL A 120 23.16 5.77 -3.89
C VAL A 120 24.60 6.04 -4.33
N ASP A 121 25.45 6.43 -3.38
CA ASP A 121 26.90 6.49 -3.57
C ASP A 121 27.57 5.12 -3.34
N ASP A 122 28.90 5.10 -3.37
CA ASP A 122 29.71 3.88 -3.18
C ASP A 122 29.50 3.22 -1.79
N ASP A 123 29.07 4.00 -0.79
CA ASP A 123 28.75 3.53 0.56
C ASP A 123 27.27 3.09 0.70
N GLY A 124 26.48 3.17 -0.38
CA GLY A 124 25.07 2.80 -0.38
C GLY A 124 24.12 3.88 0.18
N ILE A 125 24.57 5.13 0.28
CA ILE A 125 23.81 6.24 0.88
C ILE A 125 23.09 7.07 -0.19
N PRO A 126 21.75 7.21 -0.13
CA PRO A 126 21.00 8.05 -1.06
C PRO A 126 20.96 9.50 -0.57
N HIS A 127 22.05 10.26 -0.78
CA HIS A 127 22.22 11.63 -0.25
C HIS A 127 21.05 12.58 -0.58
N GLY A 128 20.52 12.48 -1.79
CA GLY A 128 19.38 13.29 -2.23
C GLY A 128 18.12 12.99 -1.42
N TRP A 129 17.83 11.71 -1.19
CA TRP A 129 16.72 11.27 -0.34
C TRP A 129 16.94 11.68 1.12
N VAL A 130 18.16 11.52 1.65
CA VAL A 130 18.51 11.94 3.02
C VAL A 130 18.29 13.44 3.22
N LYS A 131 18.58 14.27 2.21
CA LYS A 131 18.29 15.70 2.24
C LYS A 131 16.80 15.97 2.34
N VAL A 132 15.98 15.32 1.51
CA VAL A 132 14.51 15.44 1.56
C VAL A 132 13.97 15.02 2.93
N MET A 133 14.46 13.90 3.47
CA MET A 133 14.10 13.45 4.82
C MET A 133 14.42 14.49 5.90
N LYS A 134 15.62 15.09 5.86
CA LYS A 134 16.03 16.13 6.83
C LYS A 134 15.14 17.37 6.76
N GLU A 135 14.81 17.84 5.56
CA GLU A 135 13.92 18.99 5.38
C GLU A 135 12.47 18.66 5.81
N ALA A 136 11.99 17.43 5.58
CA ALA A 136 10.70 16.97 6.09
C ALA A 136 10.65 16.98 7.62
N ILE A 137 11.70 16.46 8.29
CA ILE A 137 11.79 16.49 9.76
C ILE A 137 11.80 17.93 10.29
N LYS A 138 12.58 18.81 9.66
CA LYS A 138 12.71 20.21 10.08
C LYS A 138 11.40 20.98 9.94
N SER A 139 10.66 20.75 8.85
CA SER A 139 9.40 21.45 8.58
C SER A 139 8.22 20.91 9.38
N THR A 140 8.15 19.59 9.60
CA THR A 140 7.01 18.95 10.27
C THR A 140 7.21 18.76 11.78
N GLY A 141 8.43 18.51 12.25
CA GLY A 141 8.72 18.18 13.65
C GLY A 141 8.09 19.15 14.68
N PRO A 142 8.24 20.49 14.52
CA PRO A 142 7.60 21.45 15.41
C PRO A 142 6.07 21.38 15.38
N LEU A 143 5.49 21.00 14.23
CA LEU A 143 4.05 20.92 14.00
C LEU A 143 3.40 19.59 14.40
N PHE A 144 4.16 18.56 14.75
CA PHE A 144 3.61 17.26 15.13
C PHE A 144 4.13 16.77 16.48
N SER A 145 4.58 17.70 17.32
CA SER A 145 5.05 17.39 18.67
C SER A 145 3.89 17.15 19.64
N ALA A 146 3.96 16.02 20.37
CA ALA A 146 3.05 15.72 21.47
C ALA A 146 3.05 16.82 22.55
N ARG A 147 4.21 17.46 22.79
CA ARG A 147 4.32 18.62 23.69
C ARG A 147 3.45 19.78 23.22
N ARG A 148 3.48 20.09 21.93
CA ARG A 148 2.62 21.13 21.34
C ARG A 148 1.15 20.74 21.47
N MET A 149 0.81 19.49 21.13
CA MET A 149 -0.55 18.97 21.22
C MET A 149 -1.11 19.11 22.65
N VAL A 150 -0.40 18.61 23.67
CA VAL A 150 -0.86 18.69 25.07
C VAL A 150 -1.01 20.13 25.53
N LYS A 151 -0.07 21.01 25.17
CA LYS A 151 -0.13 22.45 25.48
C LYS A 151 -1.39 23.08 24.87
N GLU A 152 -1.61 22.89 23.58
CA GLU A 152 -2.79 23.44 22.88
C GLU A 152 -4.09 22.87 23.45
N TYR A 153 -4.11 21.58 23.82
CA TYR A 153 -5.31 20.97 24.39
C TYR A 153 -5.64 21.55 25.77
N ALA A 154 -4.63 21.74 26.61
CA ALA A 154 -4.79 22.36 27.92
C ALA A 154 -5.27 23.81 27.82
N GLU A 155 -4.65 24.62 26.96
CA GLU A 155 -4.97 26.04 26.80
C GLU A 155 -6.34 26.26 26.13
N ARG A 156 -6.66 25.48 25.09
CA ARG A 156 -7.88 25.70 24.28
C ARG A 156 -9.13 25.05 24.89
N PHE A 157 -8.98 23.93 25.59
CA PHE A 157 -10.11 23.18 26.12
C PHE A 157 -10.12 23.16 27.65
N TYR A 158 -9.11 22.59 28.32
CA TYR A 158 -9.19 22.35 29.77
C TYR A 158 -9.26 23.63 30.60
N GLN A 159 -8.47 24.65 30.27
CA GLN A 159 -8.53 25.93 30.98
C GLN A 159 -9.87 26.65 30.80
N LYS A 160 -10.47 26.56 29.61
CA LYS A 160 -11.79 27.14 29.36
C LYS A 160 -12.88 26.39 30.11
N ALA A 161 -12.82 25.05 30.09
CA ALA A 161 -13.78 24.19 30.79
C ALA A 161 -13.76 24.41 32.32
N LEU A 162 -12.57 24.60 32.91
CA LEU A 162 -12.43 24.93 34.33
C LEU A 162 -13.06 26.29 34.66
N ARG A 163 -12.78 27.33 33.87
CA ARG A 163 -13.36 28.67 34.09
C ARG A 163 -14.89 28.67 33.97
N SER A 164 -15.45 27.94 33.02
CA SER A 164 -16.91 27.82 32.88
C SER A 164 -17.58 26.97 33.96
N ALA A 165 -16.81 26.22 34.76
CA ALA A 165 -17.35 25.45 35.87
C ALA A 165 -17.36 26.24 37.20
N ASP A 166 -16.57 27.32 37.27
CA ASP A 166 -16.49 28.22 38.42
C ASP A 166 -17.45 29.45 38.32
N GLU A 167 -18.12 29.63 37.17
CA GLU A 167 -19.20 30.61 36.91
C GLU A 167 -20.60 29.99 37.11
#